data_AF-A0A7K3BFH5-F1
#
_entry.id   AF-A0A7K3BFH5-F1
#
_cell.length_a   1.000
_cell.length_b   1.000
_cell.length_c   1.000
_cell.angle_alpha   90.00
_cell.angle_beta   90.00
_cell.angle_gamma   90.00
#
_symmetry.space_group_name_H-M   'P 1'
#
loop_
_entity.id
_entity.type
_entity.pdbx_description
1 polymer ?
#
loop_
_entity_poly.entity_id
_entity_poly.type
_entity_poly.pdbx_seq_one_letter_code
_entity_poly.pdbx_strand_id
1 'polypeptide(L)'
;MTGIGNRHPMTAEVREHAGGTGRDRWFVGFRFRTSRGSVGRQFFVVGEAADAEDAVAIAMARASLPRSRRAREDDAEMDGVEVRRLRWNPLGWVYLTRSRA
;
A
#
# COMPACT_ATOMS: atom_id res chain seq x y z
N MET A 1 -12.09 -28.69 51.87
CA MET A 1 -11.82 -29.68 50.80
C MET A 1 -11.98 -28.93 49.47
N THR A 2 -10.93 -28.31 48.93
CA THR A 2 -10.04 -28.82 47.83
C THR A 2 -10.85 -29.23 46.58
N GLY A 3 -10.59 -28.75 45.35
CA GLY A 3 -9.38 -28.12 44.83
C GLY A 3 -9.50 -27.53 43.41
N ILE A 4 -8.34 -27.50 42.76
CA ILE A 4 -7.83 -26.54 41.76
C ILE A 4 -7.94 -27.09 40.32
N GLY A 5 -8.02 -26.18 39.34
CA GLY A 5 -7.45 -26.35 37.99
C GLY A 5 -8.49 -26.32 36.86
N ASN A 6 -8.26 -25.77 35.67
CA ASN A 6 -7.09 -25.16 35.04
C ASN A 6 -7.55 -24.37 33.79
N ARG A 7 -6.69 -23.45 33.33
CA ARG A 7 -6.81 -22.66 32.09
C ARG A 7 -6.96 -23.52 30.82
N HIS A 8 -7.85 -23.03 29.93
CA HIS A 8 -7.78 -22.91 28.44
C HIS A 8 -7.24 -24.09 27.59
N PRO A 9 -7.86 -24.37 26.42
CA PRO A 9 -7.68 -23.45 25.29
C PRO A 9 -8.94 -23.07 24.51
N MET A 10 -8.93 -21.82 24.07
CA MET A 10 -9.50 -21.35 22.81
C MET A 10 -9.45 -22.45 21.74
N THR A 11 -10.61 -22.96 21.33
CA THR A 11 -10.77 -23.57 20.02
C THR A 11 -10.69 -22.45 18.99
N ALA A 12 -9.44 -22.11 18.64
CA ALA A 12 -9.12 -21.46 17.39
C ALA A 12 -9.33 -22.48 16.28
N GLU A 13 -10.58 -22.69 15.89
CA GLU A 13 -10.88 -23.47 14.69
C GLU A 13 -11.41 -22.54 13.60
N VAL A 14 -10.39 -21.98 12.95
CA VAL A 14 -10.27 -21.83 11.52
C VAL A 14 -11.49 -21.17 10.88
N ARG A 15 -11.43 -19.83 10.83
CA ARG A 15 -12.02 -19.11 9.70
C ARG A 15 -11.44 -19.73 8.44
N GLU A 16 -12.25 -20.52 7.76
CA GLU A 16 -12.07 -20.83 6.35
C GLU A 16 -12.04 -19.49 5.61
N HIS A 17 -10.83 -18.94 5.41
CA HIS A 17 -10.59 -17.94 4.39
C HIS A 17 -10.56 -18.67 3.05
N ALA A 18 -11.75 -19.10 2.63
CA ALA A 18 -12.01 -19.57 1.30
C ALA A 18 -11.54 -18.50 0.30
N GLY A 19 -10.46 -18.80 -0.41
CA GLY A 19 -10.40 -18.61 -1.86
C GLY A 19 -10.53 -17.18 -2.41
N GLY A 20 -10.11 -16.14 -1.70
CA GLY A 20 -9.86 -14.85 -2.31
C GLY A 20 -8.48 -14.86 -2.96
N THR A 21 -8.38 -15.20 -4.25
CA THR A 21 -7.19 -14.90 -5.06
C THR A 21 -6.79 -13.46 -4.78
N GLY A 22 -5.61 -13.27 -4.20
CA GLY A 22 -5.21 -12.01 -3.58
C GLY A 22 -5.48 -10.84 -4.53
N ARG A 23 -6.37 -9.92 -4.14
CA ARG A 23 -6.60 -8.67 -4.88
C ARG A 23 -5.23 -8.03 -5.11
N ASP A 24 -4.78 -8.03 -6.35
CA ASP A 24 -3.54 -7.38 -6.74
C ASP A 24 -3.63 -5.93 -6.27
N ARG A 25 -2.66 -5.50 -5.46
CA ARG A 25 -2.56 -4.11 -5.03
C ARG A 25 -1.42 -3.46 -5.78
N TRP A 26 -1.51 -2.17 -5.94
CA TRP A 26 -0.51 -1.36 -6.60
C TRP A 26 0.13 -0.42 -5.61
N PHE A 27 1.45 -0.36 -5.65
CA PHE A 27 2.23 0.67 -5.00
C PHE A 27 2.56 1.74 -6.03
N VAL A 28 2.17 2.97 -5.75
CA VAL A 28 2.43 4.14 -6.60
C VAL A 28 3.23 5.15 -5.79
N GLY A 29 4.46 5.41 -6.22
CA GLY A 29 5.33 6.44 -5.69
C GLY A 29 5.40 7.62 -6.63
N PHE A 30 5.23 8.83 -6.12
CA PHE A 30 5.50 10.04 -6.88
C PHE A 30 6.70 10.76 -6.30
N ARG A 31 7.60 11.19 -7.17
CA ARG A 31 8.77 12.01 -6.83
C ARG A 31 8.50 13.46 -7.20
N PHE A 32 8.85 14.36 -6.30
CA PHE A 32 8.72 15.81 -6.50
C PHE A 32 10.04 16.49 -6.31
N ARG A 33 10.26 17.56 -7.05
CA ARG A 33 11.33 18.51 -6.79
C ARG A 33 10.71 19.83 -6.40
N THR A 34 11.15 20.40 -5.28
CA THR A 34 10.72 21.74 -4.88
C THR A 34 11.65 22.78 -5.51
N SER A 35 11.21 24.03 -5.60
CA SER A 35 12.01 25.13 -6.17
C SER A 35 13.36 25.33 -5.48
N ARG A 36 13.46 24.92 -4.21
CA ARG A 36 14.70 24.93 -3.41
C ARG A 36 15.64 23.75 -3.69
N GLY A 37 15.30 22.88 -4.65
CA GLY A 37 16.08 21.71 -5.03
C GLY A 37 15.86 20.48 -4.15
N SER A 38 14.99 20.55 -3.14
CA SER A 38 14.66 19.41 -2.28
C SER A 38 13.87 18.36 -3.06
N VAL A 39 14.18 17.08 -2.87
CA VAL A 39 13.44 15.96 -3.48
C VAL A 39 12.50 15.34 -2.46
N GLY A 40 11.20 15.48 -2.69
CA GLY A 40 10.14 14.84 -1.91
C GLY A 40 9.65 13.55 -2.55
N ARG A 41 9.11 12.63 -1.74
CA ARG A 41 8.42 11.43 -2.23
C ARG A 41 7.10 11.24 -1.50
N GLN A 42 6.06 10.87 -2.23
CA GLN A 42 4.77 10.46 -1.66
C GLN A 42 4.36 9.12 -2.23
N PHE A 43 3.86 8.24 -1.36
CA PHE A 43 3.55 6.87 -1.71
C PHE A 43 2.09 6.55 -1.43
N PHE A 44 1.49 5.76 -2.30
CA PHE A 44 0.11 5.29 -2.20
C PHE A 44 0.05 3.79 -2.41
N VAL A 45 -0.80 3.12 -1.64
CA VAL A 45 -1.23 1.75 -1.91
C VAL A 45 -2.66 1.82 -2.44
N VAL A 46 -2.87 1.27 -3.64
CA VAL A 46 -4.15 1.27 -4.34
C VAL A 46 -4.60 -0.18 -4.48
N GLY A 47 -5.74 -0.53 -3.88
CA GLY A 47 -6.24 -1.91 -3.86
C GLY A 47 -7.49 -2.11 -4.72
N GLU A 48 -8.06 -1.02 -5.21
CA GLU A 48 -9.26 -0.99 -6.05
C GLU A 48 -8.95 -0.90 -7.55
N ALA A 49 -7.69 -0.74 -7.94
CA ALA A 49 -7.31 -0.49 -9.32
C ALA A 49 -7.33 -1.76 -10.17
N ALA A 50 -7.87 -1.66 -11.39
CA ALA A 50 -7.90 -2.76 -12.35
C ALA A 50 -6.50 -3.07 -12.93
N ASP A 51 -5.69 -2.03 -13.14
CA ASP A 51 -4.35 -2.12 -13.71
C ASP A 51 -3.43 -1.00 -13.18
N ALA A 52 -2.22 -0.90 -13.76
CA ALA A 52 -1.21 0.06 -13.37
C ALA A 52 -1.60 1.52 -13.67
N GLU A 53 -2.29 1.76 -14.79
CA GLU A 53 -2.67 3.11 -15.23
C GLU A 53 -3.80 3.64 -14.35
N ASP A 54 -4.79 2.79 -14.07
CA ASP A 54 -5.88 3.09 -13.14
C ASP A 54 -5.33 3.34 -11.72
N ALA A 55 -4.34 2.55 -11.27
CA ALA A 55 -3.68 2.77 -10.00
C ALA A 55 -2.99 4.14 -9.93
N VAL A 56 -2.34 4.57 -11.01
CA VAL A 56 -1.71 5.89 -11.10
C VAL A 56 -2.75 7.00 -11.07
N ALA A 57 -3.84 6.88 -11.82
CA ALA A 57 -4.92 7.87 -11.83
C ALA A 57 -5.53 8.06 -10.44
N ILE A 58 -5.84 6.95 -9.75
CA ILE A 58 -6.37 6.97 -8.38
C ILE A 58 -5.36 7.59 -7.41
N ALA A 59 -4.08 7.23 -7.52
CA ALA A 59 -3.03 7.80 -6.68
C ALA A 59 -2.86 9.31 -6.94
N MET A 60 -2.96 9.77 -8.18
CA MET A 60 -2.91 11.20 -8.52
C MET A 60 -4.10 11.95 -7.93
N ALA A 61 -5.32 11.40 -8.03
CA ALA A 61 -6.51 11.98 -7.42
C ALA A 61 -6.38 12.06 -5.88
N ARG A 62 -5.76 11.08 -5.24
CA ARG A 62 -5.47 11.13 -3.78
C ARG A 62 -4.37 12.13 -3.44
N ALA A 63 -3.40 12.32 -4.33
CA ALA A 63 -2.32 13.28 -4.15
C ALA A 63 -2.80 14.74 -4.26
N SER A 64 -3.84 15.00 -5.05
CA SER A 64 -4.43 16.35 -5.18
C SER A 64 -5.30 16.75 -3.98
N LEU A 65 -5.65 15.81 -3.09
CA LEU A 65 -6.40 16.12 -1.87
C LEU A 65 -5.60 17.08 -0.97
N PRO A 66 -6.27 18.06 -0.31
CA PRO A 66 -5.60 19.08 0.49
C PRO A 66 -4.66 18.53 1.57
N ARG A 67 -5.02 17.40 2.18
CA ARG A 67 -4.20 16.73 3.20
C ARG A 67 -2.89 16.18 2.63
N SER A 68 -2.93 15.63 1.42
CA SER A 68 -1.77 15.10 0.70
C SER A 68 -0.92 16.22 0.09
N ARG A 69 -1.58 17.30 -0.35
CA ARG A 69 -0.94 18.50 -0.87
C ARG A 69 -0.14 19.25 0.20
N ARG A 70 -0.65 19.38 1.43
CA ARG A 70 0.11 19.96 2.56
C ARG A 70 1.40 19.22 2.90
N ALA A 71 1.54 17.96 2.49
CA ALA A 71 2.78 17.21 2.65
C ALA A 71 3.85 17.55 1.60
N ARG A 72 3.52 18.44 0.64
CA ARG A 72 4.40 18.96 -0.40
C ARG A 72 4.39 20.49 -0.34
N GLU A 73 5.47 21.14 -0.73
CA GLU A 73 5.46 22.59 -0.98
C GLU A 73 4.53 22.87 -2.17
N ASP A 74 3.80 24.00 -2.15
CA ASP A 74 2.76 24.30 -3.14
C ASP A 74 3.30 24.46 -4.58
N ASP A 75 4.61 24.67 -4.72
CA ASP A 75 5.37 24.84 -5.95
C ASP A 75 6.18 23.59 -6.36
N ALA A 76 5.94 22.45 -5.70
CA ALA A 76 6.65 21.21 -6.00
C ALA A 76 6.20 20.60 -7.34
N GLU A 77 7.15 20.46 -8.28
CA GLU A 77 6.92 19.86 -9.59
C GLU A 77 7.11 18.34 -9.53
N MET A 78 6.26 17.57 -10.23
CA MET A 78 6.39 16.12 -10.31
C MET A 78 7.51 15.72 -11.27
N ASP A 79 8.54 15.05 -10.74
CA ASP A 79 9.79 14.69 -11.42
C ASP A 79 9.88 13.17 -11.67
N GLY A 80 8.83 12.40 -11.38
CA GLY A 80 8.77 10.98 -11.72
C GLY A 80 7.67 10.21 -11.01
N VAL A 81 7.32 9.06 -11.60
CA VAL A 81 6.33 8.11 -11.08
C VAL A 81 6.95 6.71 -11.03
N GLU A 82 6.82 6.03 -9.90
CA GLU A 82 7.17 4.63 -9.71
C GLU A 82 5.87 3.84 -9.51
N VAL A 83 5.66 2.79 -10.31
CA VAL A 83 4.46 1.94 -10.21
C VAL A 83 4.90 0.49 -10.08
N ARG A 84 4.44 -0.18 -9.02
CA ARG A 84 4.84 -1.55 -8.72
C ARG A 84 3.64 -2.37 -8.25
N ARG A 85 3.49 -3.56 -8.81
CA ARG A 85 2.49 -4.51 -8.32
C ARG A 85 2.97 -5.13 -7.02
N LEU A 86 2.13 -5.06 -5.99
CA LEU A 86 2.29 -5.72 -4.71
C LEU A 86 1.75 -7.14 -4.87
N ARG A 87 2.61 -8.14 -4.65
CA ARG A 87 2.21 -9.53 -4.66
C ARG A 87 2.19 -10.07 -3.25
N TRP A 88 1.14 -10.80 -2.94
CA TRP A 88 1.06 -11.62 -1.73
C TRP A 88 1.81 -12.91 -1.99
N ASN A 89 2.64 -13.34 -1.04
CA ASN A 89 3.12 -14.72 -1.03
C ASN A 89 2.13 -15.61 -0.24
N PRO A 90 2.22 -16.93 -0.39
CA PRO A 90 1.41 -17.87 0.40
C PRO A 90 1.64 -17.79 1.92
N LEU A 91 2.71 -17.12 2.37
CA LEU A 91 3.03 -16.88 3.78
C LEU A 91 2.37 -15.60 4.33
N GLY A 92 1.56 -14.90 3.53
CA GLY A 92 0.87 -13.67 3.94
C GLY A 92 1.75 -12.41 3.92
N TRP A 93 2.95 -12.46 3.37
CA TRP A 93 3.81 -11.28 3.21
C TRP A 93 3.54 -10.59 1.88
N VAL A 94 3.73 -9.26 1.89
CA VAL A 94 3.60 -8.42 0.70
C VAL A 94 4.98 -8.00 0.23
N TYR A 95 5.26 -8.24 -1.05
CA TYR A 95 6.51 -7.83 -1.68
C TYR A 95 6.24 -7.02 -2.95
N LEU A 96 7.12 -6.06 -3.21
CA LEU A 96 7.09 -5.26 -4.41
C LEU A 96 7.78 -6.02 -5.54
N THR A 97 7.09 -6.22 -6.67
CA THR A 97 7.72 -6.71 -7.91
C THR A 97 8.91 -5.83 -8.30
N ARG A 98 10.04 -6.37 -8.76
CA ARG A 98 11.18 -5.54 -9.18
C ARG A 98 10.76 -4.65 -10.36
N SER A 99 11.23 -3.40 -10.38
CA SER A 99 11.11 -2.55 -11.57
C SER A 99 11.93 -3.18 -12.69
N ARG A 100 11.35 -3.35 -13.88
CA ARG A 100 12.15 -3.46 -15.10
C ARG A 100 12.66 -2.05 -15.41
N ALA A 101 13.98 -1.91 -15.41
CA ALA A 101 14.66 -0.74 -15.97
C ALA A 101 14.57 -0.79 -17.49
#